data_AF-A0A177HG04-F1
#
_entry.id   AF-A0A177HG04-F1
#
_cell.length_a   1.000
_cell.length_b   1.000
_cell.length_c   1.000
_cell.angle_alpha   90.00
_cell.angle_beta   90.00
_cell.angle_gamma   90.00
#
_symmetry.space_group_name_H-M   'P 1'
#
loop_
_entity.id
_entity.type
_entity.pdbx_description
1 polymer ?
#
loop_
_entity_poly.entity_id
_entity_poly.type
_entity_poly.pdbx_seq_one_letter_code
_entity_poly.pdbx_strand_id
1 'polypeptide(L)'
;MLADSPALTRHRFGTGQGWYLSTRLDDADYGALVGRLLKEAGVEPDVPGLPAGVEAVTRHAADGRRWDVLINHTTDTVPLPEPAHDLLTGTTDHELPPGGCAVLRQH
;
A
#
# COMPACT_ATOMS: atom_id res chain seq x y z
N MET A 1 9.34 -18.38 31.38
CA MET A 1 9.71 -16.95 31.32
C MET A 1 10.44 -16.74 29.99
N LEU A 2 10.04 -15.78 29.17
CA LEU A 2 10.62 -15.54 27.82
C LEU A 2 11.43 -14.23 27.74
N ALA A 3 11.66 -13.57 28.89
CA ALA A 3 12.55 -12.42 28.95
C ALA A 3 13.94 -12.81 28.41
N ASP A 4 14.58 -11.89 27.70
CA ASP A 4 15.87 -12.05 27.00
C ASP A 4 15.90 -13.13 25.90
N SER A 5 14.75 -13.72 25.54
CA SER A 5 14.64 -14.61 24.39
C SER A 5 14.33 -13.83 23.10
N PRO A 6 14.79 -14.28 21.91
CA PRO A 6 14.54 -13.57 20.66
C PRO A 6 13.04 -13.45 20.33
N ALA A 7 12.58 -12.21 20.12
CA ALA A 7 11.22 -11.91 19.66
C ALA A 7 11.09 -11.86 18.12
N LEU A 8 12.18 -11.53 17.43
CA LEU A 8 12.25 -11.41 15.98
C LEU A 8 13.55 -12.06 15.48
N THR A 9 13.45 -13.00 14.55
CA THR A 9 14.62 -13.68 13.95
C THR A 9 14.59 -13.60 12.44
N ARG A 10 15.78 -13.71 11.82
CA ARG A 10 15.99 -13.73 10.37
C ARG A 10 16.87 -14.91 10.01
N HIS A 11 16.47 -15.67 9.00
CA HIS A 11 17.23 -16.79 8.48
C HIS A 11 17.48 -16.63 6.98
N ARG A 12 18.74 -16.67 6.54
CA ARG A 12 19.09 -16.67 5.11
C ARG A 12 18.99 -18.08 4.55
N PHE A 13 18.32 -18.25 3.42
CA PHE A 13 18.16 -19.54 2.76
C PHE A 13 18.11 -19.36 1.24
N GLY A 14 18.97 -20.08 0.52
CA GLY A 14 19.15 -19.89 -0.92
C GLY A 14 19.53 -18.45 -1.26
N THR A 15 18.80 -17.85 -2.20
CA THR A 15 18.96 -16.45 -2.63
C THR A 15 18.14 -15.46 -1.80
N GLY A 16 17.41 -15.93 -0.78
CA GLY A 16 16.46 -15.13 -0.01
C GLY A 16 16.63 -15.26 1.50
N GLN A 17 15.56 -14.88 2.21
CA GLN A 17 15.52 -14.91 3.66
C GLN A 17 14.09 -15.05 4.19
N GLY A 18 13.94 -15.71 5.33
CA GLY A 18 12.71 -15.74 6.11
C GLY A 18 12.84 -14.94 7.39
N TRP A 19 11.73 -14.32 7.82
CA TRP A 19 11.62 -13.63 9.11
C TRP A 19 10.57 -14.34 9.97
N TYR A 20 10.82 -14.43 11.27
CA TYR A 20 9.88 -15.00 12.24
C TYR A 20 9.69 -14.02 13.39
N LEU A 21 8.44 -13.64 13.65
CA LEU A 21 8.02 -12.79 14.75
C LEU A 21 7.21 -13.65 15.73
N SER A 22 7.69 -13.78 16.97
CA SER A 22 7.11 -14.68 17.98
C SER A 22 6.12 -13.99 18.93
N THR A 23 5.84 -12.71 18.71
CA THR A 23 4.96 -11.89 19.55
C THR A 23 4.09 -10.97 18.69
N ARG A 24 3.05 -10.41 19.28
CA ARG A 24 2.24 -9.36 18.65
C ARG A 24 2.87 -8.00 18.96
N LEU A 25 3.18 -7.25 17.91
CA LEU A 25 3.60 -5.85 18.01
C LEU A 25 2.36 -4.95 18.04
N ASP A 26 2.52 -3.73 18.53
CA ASP A 26 1.54 -2.68 18.25
C ASP A 26 1.60 -2.25 16.77
N ASP A 27 0.64 -1.43 16.35
CA ASP A 27 0.50 -1.05 14.95
C ASP A 27 1.70 -0.26 14.43
N ALA A 28 2.35 0.55 15.27
CA ALA A 28 3.50 1.36 14.88
C ALA A 28 4.74 0.49 14.63
N ASP A 29 5.05 -0.41 15.56
CA ASP A 29 6.17 -1.34 15.45
C ASP A 29 5.95 -2.36 14.33
N TYR A 30 4.70 -2.82 14.15
CA TYR A 30 4.35 -3.71 13.05
C TYR A 30 4.51 -3.01 11.70
N GLY A 31 4.04 -1.76 11.58
CA GLY A 31 4.22 -0.93 10.39
C GLY A 31 5.70 -0.70 10.05
N ALA A 32 6.53 -0.41 11.06
CA ALA A 32 7.97 -0.25 10.88
C ALA A 32 8.65 -1.54 10.40
N LEU A 33 8.26 -2.70 10.93
CA LEU A 33 8.75 -4.00 10.47
C LEU A 33 8.37 -4.26 9.02
N VAL A 34 7.10 -4.07 8.64
CA VAL A 34 6.64 -4.26 7.26
C VAL A 34 7.36 -3.31 6.31
N GLY A 35 7.50 -2.02 6.68
CA GLY A 35 8.25 -1.04 5.88
C GLY A 35 9.71 -1.45 5.63
N ARG A 36 10.38 -2.02 6.64
CA ARG A 36 11.72 -2.58 6.47
C ARG A 36 11.73 -3.77 5.50
N LEU A 37 10.76 -4.68 5.61
CA LEU A 37 10.68 -5.86 4.76
C LEU A 37 10.45 -5.49 3.29
N LEU A 38 9.54 -4.54 3.02
CA LEU A 38 9.29 -4.02 1.67
C LEU A 38 10.55 -3.39 1.07
N LYS A 39 11.25 -2.55 1.85
CA LYS A 39 12.52 -1.94 1.42
C LYS A 39 13.60 -2.97 1.12
N GLU A 40 13.77 -3.98 1.98
CA GLU A 40 14.76 -5.05 1.75
C GLU A 40 14.39 -5.93 0.54
N ALA A 41 13.11 -6.04 0.20
CA ALA A 41 12.62 -6.76 -0.96
C ALA A 41 12.59 -5.93 -2.26
N GLY A 42 12.83 -4.61 -2.18
CA GLY A 42 12.70 -3.69 -3.32
C GLY A 42 11.27 -3.54 -3.82
N VAL A 43 10.28 -3.70 -2.94
CA VAL A 43 8.86 -3.53 -3.26
C VAL A 43 8.47 -2.09 -3.00
N GLU A 44 7.93 -1.44 -4.04
CA GLU A 44 7.47 -0.05 -4.01
C GLU A 44 5.95 0.00 -4.23
N PRO A 45 5.26 1.06 -3.77
CA PRO A 45 3.85 1.25 -4.05
C PRO A 45 3.61 1.51 -5.54
N ASP A 46 2.54 0.91 -6.05
CA ASP A 46 2.08 1.12 -7.42
C ASP A 46 1.64 2.57 -7.70
N VAL A 47 1.06 3.23 -6.70
CA VAL A 47 0.67 4.65 -6.74
C VAL A 47 1.43 5.39 -5.63
N PRO A 48 2.58 6.01 -5.95
CA PRO A 48 3.40 6.68 -4.96
C PRO A 48 2.79 8.02 -4.50
N GLY A 49 3.18 8.47 -3.31
CA GLY A 49 2.87 9.82 -2.83
C GLY A 49 1.48 10.01 -2.20
N LEU A 50 0.69 8.95 -2.07
CA LEU A 50 -0.60 9.00 -1.38
C LEU A 50 -0.41 9.19 0.14
N PRO A 51 -1.23 10.05 0.79
CA PRO A 51 -1.14 10.24 2.23
C PRO A 51 -1.69 9.03 2.99
N ALA A 52 -1.29 8.91 4.27
CA ALA A 52 -1.84 7.90 5.16
C ALA A 52 -3.37 8.02 5.26
N GLY A 53 -4.06 6.88 5.20
CA GLY A 53 -5.53 6.82 5.16
C GLY A 53 -6.12 6.80 3.74
N VAL A 54 -5.31 6.95 2.69
CA VAL A 54 -5.73 6.66 1.32
C VAL A 54 -5.26 5.27 0.93
N GLU A 55 -6.20 4.41 0.60
CA GLU A 55 -5.95 3.07 0.10
C GLU A 55 -5.83 3.10 -1.42
N ALA A 56 -4.87 2.35 -1.96
CA ALA A 56 -4.70 2.15 -3.39
C ALA A 56 -4.50 0.67 -3.72
N VAL A 57 -5.32 0.16 -4.63
CA VAL A 57 -5.21 -1.20 -5.17
C VAL A 57 -5.16 -1.14 -6.68
N THR A 58 -4.04 -1.57 -7.25
CA THR A 58 -3.95 -1.79 -8.69
C THR A 58 -4.55 -3.15 -9.06
N ARG A 59 -5.40 -3.16 -10.08
CA ARG A 59 -5.95 -4.37 -10.71
C ARG A 59 -5.48 -4.48 -12.15
N HIS A 60 -5.12 -5.69 -12.55
CA HIS A 60 -4.69 -6.01 -13.92
C HIS A 60 -5.68 -6.96 -14.60
N ALA A 61 -5.93 -6.75 -15.89
CA ALA A 61 -6.60 -7.71 -16.76
C ALA A 61 -5.61 -8.46 -17.65
N ALA A 62 -6.01 -9.64 -18.12
CA ALA A 62 -5.20 -10.49 -18.99
C ALA A 62 -4.86 -9.84 -20.35
N ASP A 63 -5.66 -8.85 -20.79
CA ASP A 63 -5.41 -8.08 -22.01
C ASP A 63 -4.51 -6.84 -21.80
N GLY A 64 -3.87 -6.75 -20.63
CA GLY A 64 -2.92 -5.69 -20.30
C GLY A 64 -3.54 -4.42 -19.73
N ARG A 65 -4.88 -4.33 -19.65
CA ARG A 65 -5.51 -3.18 -18.99
C ARG A 65 -5.21 -3.16 -17.49
N ARG A 66 -5.08 -1.94 -16.95
CA ARG A 66 -4.78 -1.67 -15.55
C ARG A 66 -5.70 -0.58 -15.00
N TRP A 67 -6.11 -0.73 -13.74
CA TRP A 67 -6.90 0.27 -13.03
C TRP A 67 -6.40 0.42 -11.59
N ASP A 68 -6.39 1.66 -11.11
CA ASP A 68 -6.15 1.93 -9.70
C ASP A 68 -7.50 2.22 -9.02
N VAL A 69 -7.81 1.42 -8.01
CA VAL A 69 -8.95 1.63 -7.14
C VAL A 69 -8.46 2.40 -5.93
N LEU A 70 -8.91 3.64 -5.79
CA LEU A 70 -8.55 4.52 -4.68
C LEU A 70 -9.73 4.68 -3.73
N ILE A 71 -9.46 4.64 -2.42
CA ILE A 71 -10.45 4.91 -1.38
C ILE A 71 -9.84 5.88 -0.37
N ASN A 72 -10.47 7.04 -0.17
CA ASN A 72 -10.06 8.02 0.81
C ASN A 72 -10.79 7.77 2.13
N HIS A 73 -10.12 7.15 3.09
CA HIS A 73 -10.67 6.93 4.44
C HIS A 73 -10.52 8.16 5.35
N THR A 74 -9.98 9.26 4.84
CA THR A 74 -9.76 10.50 5.60
C THR A 74 -10.95 11.45 5.49
N THR A 75 -10.89 12.52 6.29
CA THR A 75 -11.86 13.63 6.26
C THR A 75 -11.45 14.78 5.35
N ASP A 76 -10.29 14.67 4.69
CA ASP A 76 -9.71 15.73 3.87
C ASP A 76 -9.76 15.38 2.39
N THR A 77 -9.87 16.38 1.52
CA THR A 77 -9.72 16.19 0.08
C THR A 77 -8.25 15.90 -0.24
N VAL A 78 -8.00 14.85 -1.01
CA VAL A 78 -6.65 14.42 -1.38
C VAL A 78 -6.41 14.67 -2.87
N PRO A 79 -5.37 15.42 -3.26
CA PRO A 79 -5.05 15.60 -4.68
C PRO A 79 -4.58 14.27 -5.29
N LEU A 80 -5.02 13.99 -6.52
CA LEU A 80 -4.44 12.90 -7.30
C LEU A 80 -3.05 13.30 -7.80
N PRO A 81 -2.09 12.37 -7.91
CA PRO A 81 -0.76 12.67 -8.45
C PRO A 81 -0.80 13.28 -9.85
N GLU A 82 -1.77 12.84 -10.66
CA GLU A 82 -2.09 13.39 -11.97
C GLU A 82 -3.60 13.31 -12.23
N PRO A 83 -4.16 14.17 -13.10
CA PRO A 83 -5.55 14.06 -13.51
C PRO A 83 -5.80 12.72 -14.23
N ALA A 84 -6.84 12.00 -13.82
CA ALA A 84 -7.11 10.67 -14.34
C ALA A 84 -8.60 10.47 -14.63
N HIS A 85 -8.89 9.63 -15.64
CA HIS A 85 -10.26 9.31 -15.99
C HIS A 85 -10.84 8.31 -15.00
N ASP A 86 -11.83 8.75 -14.23
CA ASP A 86 -12.57 7.90 -13.30
C ASP A 86 -13.71 7.18 -14.03
N LEU A 87 -13.71 5.86 -13.91
CA LEU A 87 -14.71 4.99 -14.52
C LEU A 87 -16.06 5.00 -13.79
N LEU A 88 -16.11 5.48 -12.54
CA LEU A 88 -17.36 5.57 -11.78
C LEU A 88 -18.20 6.78 -12.24
N THR A 89 -17.54 7.91 -12.47
CA THR A 89 -18.18 9.17 -12.88
C THR A 89 -18.18 9.39 -14.39
N GLY A 90 -17.22 8.80 -15.11
CA GLY A 90 -17.01 9.05 -16.53
C GLY A 90 -16.36 10.41 -16.81
N THR A 91 -15.80 11.08 -15.81
CA THR A 91 -15.10 12.36 -15.93
C THR A 91 -13.60 12.23 -15.68
N THR A 92 -12.86 13.32 -15.82
CA THR A 92 -11.47 13.39 -15.37
C THR A 92 -11.45 14.05 -13.99
N ASP A 93 -10.91 13.34 -13.02
CA ASP A 93 -10.82 13.81 -11.65
C ASP A 93 -9.41 14.32 -11.35
N HIS A 94 -9.33 15.28 -10.44
CA HIS A 94 -8.07 15.90 -9.99
C HIS A 94 -7.80 15.64 -8.51
N GLU A 95 -8.81 15.20 -7.78
CA GLU A 95 -8.79 15.03 -6.34
C GLU A 95 -9.81 13.98 -5.93
N LEU A 96 -9.56 13.37 -4.77
CA LEU A 96 -10.44 12.39 -4.13
C LEU A 96 -11.07 13.05 -2.90
N PRO A 97 -12.40 13.28 -2.89
CA PRO A 97 -13.06 13.94 -1.76
C PRO A 97 -13.01 13.07 -0.49
N PRO A 98 -13.31 13.66 0.68
CA PRO A 98 -13.42 12.93 1.94
C PRO A 98 -14.39 11.74 1.83
N GLY A 99 -13.98 10.55 2.25
CA GLY A 99 -14.79 9.33 2.10
C GLY A 99 -15.03 8.89 0.65
N GLY A 100 -14.40 9.54 -0.32
CA GLY A 100 -14.56 9.29 -1.74
C GLY A 100 -13.87 8.02 -2.21
N CYS A 101 -14.31 7.51 -3.37
CA CYS A 101 -13.63 6.45 -4.10
C CYS A 101 -13.58 6.78 -5.58
N ALA A 102 -12.53 6.30 -6.26
CA ALA A 102 -12.35 6.46 -7.70
C ALA A 102 -11.77 5.16 -8.30
N VAL A 103 -12.12 4.89 -9.56
CA VAL A 103 -11.52 3.81 -10.35
C VAL A 103 -10.84 4.43 -11.56
N LEU A 104 -9.54 4.67 -11.42
CA LEU A 104 -8.74 5.38 -12.39
C LEU A 104 -8.22 4.43 -13.45
N ARG A 105 -8.54 4.68 -14.71
CA ARG A 105 -7.97 3.92 -15.82
C ARG A 105 -6.52 4.35 -16.05
N GLN A 106 -5.58 3.41 -15.96
CA GLN A 106 -4.20 3.66 -16.36
C GLN A 106 -4.03 3.51 -17.88
N HIS A 107 -3.20 4.38 -18.47
CA HIS A 107 -2.90 4.40 -19.91
C HIS A 107 -1.80 3.41 -20.31
#